data_AF-A0A4R6YTB6-F1
#
_entry.id   AF-A0A4R6YTB6-F1
#
_cell.length_a   1.000
_cell.length_b   1.000
_cell.length_c   1.000
_cell.angle_alpha   90.00
_cell.angle_beta   90.00
_cell.angle_gamma   90.00
#
_symmetry.space_group_name_H-M   'P 1'
#
loop_
_entity.id
_entity.type
_entity.pdbx_description
1 polymer ?
#
loop_
_entity_poly.entity_id
_entity_poly.type
_entity_poly.pdbx_seq_one_letter_code
_entity_poly.pdbx_strand_id
1 'polypeptide(L)'
;MKLAYKLSLAAAALLLLLLFPARGRAEQVQRFDNYQVHYNALSTDMLPAEVARQYKFSRSSKQGLVNIAVQQLGSDSQPVAVAAKVSGTAANLAGQRSELAVREIREADAVYYLGEFDVRGSDTINFSIDITPAGSKRSYQLKFSKNYVTDR
;
A
#
# COMPACT_ATOMS: atom_id res chain seq x y z
N MET A 1 2.71 -30.52 19.03
CA MET A 1 2.39 -29.57 17.94
C MET A 1 1.19 -28.73 18.34
N LYS A 2 1.42 -27.46 18.71
CA LYS A 2 0.38 -26.41 18.76
C LYS A 2 1.02 -25.15 18.19
N LEU A 3 0.98 -25.00 16.87
CA LEU A 3 1.38 -23.76 16.20
C LEU A 3 0.22 -22.78 16.38
N ALA A 4 0.27 -21.96 17.43
CA ALA A 4 -0.70 -20.89 17.61
C ALA A 4 -0.29 -19.72 16.71
N TYR A 5 -0.92 -19.62 15.54
CA TYR A 5 -0.85 -18.44 14.67
C TYR A 5 -1.43 -17.25 15.46
N LYS A 6 -0.55 -16.42 16.04
CA LYS A 6 -0.97 -15.14 16.62
C LYS A 6 -0.98 -14.09 15.51
N LEU A 7 -1.95 -14.18 14.60
CA LEU A 7 -2.32 -13.01 13.77
C LEU A 7 -2.83 -11.94 14.75
N SER A 8 -2.26 -10.74 14.73
CA SER A 8 -2.86 -9.62 15.46
C SER A 8 -4.24 -9.32 14.84
N LEU A 9 -5.24 -8.93 15.64
CA LEU A 9 -6.56 -8.57 15.11
C LEU A 9 -6.46 -7.45 14.06
N ALA A 10 -5.46 -6.56 14.16
CA ALA A 10 -5.19 -5.50 13.21
C ALA A 10 -4.63 -6.04 11.87
N ALA A 11 -3.70 -7.00 11.91
CA ALA A 11 -3.17 -7.68 10.73
C ALA A 11 -4.24 -8.53 10.04
N ALA A 12 -5.06 -9.24 10.82
CA ALA A 12 -6.20 -9.99 10.32
C ALA A 12 -7.25 -9.06 9.68
N ALA A 13 -7.51 -7.89 10.26
CA ALA A 13 -8.43 -6.90 9.70
C ALA A 13 -7.87 -6.26 8.43
N LEU A 14 -6.57 -5.92 8.36
CA LEU A 14 -5.94 -5.39 7.16
C LEU A 14 -5.90 -6.44 6.04
N LEU A 15 -5.61 -7.70 6.35
CA LEU A 15 -5.66 -8.82 5.42
C LEU A 15 -7.10 -9.15 4.98
N LEU A 16 -8.09 -9.08 5.88
CA LEU A 16 -9.52 -9.24 5.52
C LEU A 16 -10.01 -8.09 4.63
N LEU A 17 -9.55 -6.87 4.87
CA LEU A 17 -9.83 -5.70 4.01
C LEU A 17 -9.24 -5.85 2.60
N LEU A 18 -8.25 -6.72 2.41
CA LEU A 18 -7.64 -7.06 1.12
C LEU A 18 -8.26 -8.31 0.46
N LEU A 19 -9.16 -9.02 1.16
CA LEU A 19 -9.80 -10.26 0.67
C LEU A 19 -11.30 -10.10 0.40
N PHE A 20 -11.94 -9.06 0.96
CA PHE A 20 -13.33 -8.73 0.66
C PHE A 20 -13.39 -7.62 -0.39
N PRO A 21 -14.04 -7.85 -1.56
CA PRO A 21 -14.37 -6.76 -2.46
C PRO A 21 -15.37 -5.85 -1.75
N ALA A 22 -14.88 -4.82 -1.07
CA ALA A 22 -15.71 -3.75 -0.58
C ALA A 22 -16.35 -3.11 -1.81
N ARG A 23 -17.65 -3.35 -2.01
CA ARG A 23 -18.43 -2.67 -3.06
C ARG A 23 -18.22 -1.17 -2.88
N GLY A 24 -17.37 -0.57 -3.73
CA GLY A 24 -17.06 0.85 -3.72
C GLY A 24 -15.69 1.29 -3.18
N ARG A 25 -14.78 0.40 -2.77
CA ARG A 25 -13.36 0.77 -2.54
C ARG A 25 -12.46 -0.17 -3.34
N ALA A 26 -12.06 0.27 -4.52
CA ALA A 26 -11.17 -0.48 -5.39
C ALA A 26 -9.76 -0.57 -4.77
N GLU A 27 -9.50 -1.65 -4.04
CA GLU A 27 -8.15 -2.21 -4.01
C GLU A 27 -7.76 -2.52 -5.46
N GLN A 28 -6.57 -2.06 -5.87
CA GLN A 28 -6.13 -2.18 -7.24
C GLN A 28 -4.98 -3.17 -7.33
N VAL A 29 -4.99 -3.95 -8.40
CA VAL A 29 -3.98 -4.97 -8.67
C VAL A 29 -3.39 -4.72 -10.04
N GLN A 30 -2.06 -4.66 -10.11
CA GLN A 30 -1.33 -4.63 -11.38
C GLN A 30 -0.38 -5.81 -11.48
N ARG A 31 -0.38 -6.48 -12.62
CA ARG A 31 0.51 -7.62 -12.91
C ARG A 31 1.73 -7.17 -13.71
N PHE A 32 2.88 -7.71 -13.34
CA PHE A 32 4.16 -7.49 -13.99
C PHE A 32 4.89 -8.83 -14.12
N ASP A 33 5.00 -9.38 -15.33
CA ASP A 33 5.55 -10.73 -15.55
C ASP A 33 4.90 -11.76 -14.60
N ASN A 34 5.69 -12.37 -13.71
CA ASN A 34 5.24 -13.32 -12.67
C ASN A 34 4.99 -12.65 -11.31
N TYR A 35 4.79 -11.34 -11.25
CA TYR A 35 4.46 -10.61 -10.02
C TYR A 35 3.07 -10.00 -10.10
N GLN A 36 2.43 -9.96 -8.94
CA GLN A 36 1.19 -9.22 -8.71
C GLN A 36 1.44 -8.16 -7.63
N VAL A 37 1.20 -6.90 -7.98
CA VAL A 37 1.33 -5.77 -7.07
C VAL A 37 -0.06 -5.32 -6.67
N HIS A 38 -0.39 -5.50 -5.39
CA HIS A 38 -1.56 -4.91 -4.77
C HIS A 38 -1.22 -3.51 -4.30
N TYR A 39 -2.10 -2.57 -4.59
CA TYR A 39 -1.93 -1.20 -4.16
C TYR A 39 -3.26 -0.55 -3.80
N ASN A 40 -3.19 0.32 -2.80
CA ASN A 40 -4.27 1.23 -2.50
C ASN A 40 -3.69 2.55 -1.96
N ALA A 41 -4.51 3.59 -2.00
CA ALA A 41 -4.15 4.87 -1.41
C ALA A 41 -5.38 5.50 -0.75
N LEU A 42 -5.17 6.09 0.43
CA LEU A 42 -6.20 6.62 1.33
C LEU A 42 -5.65 7.71 2.25
N SER A 43 -6.52 8.55 2.81
CA SER A 43 -6.14 9.50 3.85
C SER A 43 -5.97 8.80 5.18
N THR A 44 -4.96 9.18 5.97
CA THR A 44 -4.62 8.51 7.24
C THR A 44 -5.73 8.59 8.30
N ASP A 45 -6.64 9.56 8.22
CA ASP A 45 -7.84 9.63 9.07
C ASP A 45 -8.83 8.46 8.82
N MET A 46 -8.82 7.89 7.62
CA MET A 46 -9.59 6.71 7.24
C MET A 46 -9.03 5.41 7.82
N LEU A 47 -7.81 5.43 8.37
CA LEU A 47 -7.24 4.26 9.03
C LEU A 47 -8.03 3.94 10.31
N PRO A 48 -8.25 2.65 10.60
CA PRO A 48 -8.70 2.23 11.93
C PRO A 48 -7.76 2.79 13.00
N ALA A 49 -8.32 3.29 14.12
CA ALA A 49 -7.53 3.94 15.17
C ALA A 49 -6.41 3.05 15.73
N GLU A 50 -6.63 1.74 15.82
CA GLU A 50 -5.62 0.76 16.24
C GLU A 50 -4.45 0.70 15.26
N VAL A 51 -4.71 0.65 13.95
CA VAL A 51 -3.68 0.60 12.90
C VAL A 51 -2.85 1.88 12.90
N ALA A 52 -3.50 3.04 13.00
CA ALA A 52 -2.81 4.32 13.08
C ALA A 52 -1.89 4.39 14.32
N ARG A 53 -2.36 3.93 15.48
CA ARG A 53 -1.53 3.84 16.70
C ARG A 53 -0.36 2.86 16.55
N GLN A 54 -0.64 1.64 16.08
CA GLN A 54 0.36 0.57 15.95
C GLN A 54 1.54 1.02 15.08
N TYR A 55 1.25 1.70 13.97
CA TYR A 55 2.25 2.16 13.02
C TYR A 55 2.65 3.64 13.17
N LYS A 56 2.15 4.30 14.22
CA LYS A 56 2.44 5.69 14.57
C LYS A 56 2.11 6.69 13.46
N PHE A 57 1.01 6.46 12.75
CA PHE A 57 0.43 7.44 11.84
C PHE A 57 -0.42 8.42 12.61
N SER A 58 -0.22 9.71 12.36
CA SER A 58 -1.20 10.73 12.76
C SER A 58 -2.44 10.56 11.90
N ARG A 59 -3.63 10.55 12.50
CA ARG A 59 -4.88 10.48 11.75
C ARG A 59 -5.24 11.87 11.25
N SER A 60 -5.09 12.11 9.95
CA SER A 60 -5.31 13.42 9.33
C SER A 60 -5.82 13.30 7.89
N SER A 61 -6.80 14.13 7.52
CA SER A 61 -7.26 14.25 6.13
C SER A 61 -6.21 14.90 5.21
N LYS A 62 -5.21 15.56 5.80
CA LYS A 62 -4.08 16.23 5.10
C LYS A 62 -2.87 15.33 4.91
N GLN A 63 -2.92 14.09 5.40
CA GLN A 63 -1.85 13.11 5.22
C GLN A 63 -2.40 11.92 4.46
N GLY A 64 -1.79 11.62 3.32
CA GLY A 64 -2.09 10.46 2.51
C GLY A 64 -1.14 9.31 2.82
N LEU A 65 -1.65 8.10 2.60
CA LEU A 65 -0.91 6.86 2.71
C LEU A 65 -1.13 6.03 1.46
N VAL A 66 -0.05 5.61 0.81
CA VAL A 66 -0.08 4.54 -0.20
C VAL A 66 0.42 3.25 0.42
N ASN A 67 -0.33 2.16 0.23
CA ASN A 67 0.12 0.82 0.59
C ASN A 67 0.44 0.04 -0.68
N ILE A 68 1.59 -0.64 -0.68
CA ILE A 68 2.04 -1.53 -1.75
C ILE A 68 2.37 -2.90 -1.14
N ALA A 69 1.82 -3.96 -1.71
CA ALA A 69 2.22 -5.34 -1.42
C ALA A 69 2.58 -6.06 -2.71
N VAL A 70 3.68 -6.80 -2.69
CA VAL A 70 4.18 -7.52 -3.87
C VAL A 70 4.05 -9.01 -3.60
N GLN A 71 3.45 -9.72 -4.55
CA GLN A 71 3.35 -11.17 -4.53
C GLN A 71 4.00 -11.74 -5.79
N GLN A 72 4.66 -12.89 -5.65
CA GLN A 72 5.14 -13.68 -6.78
C GLN A 72 4.13 -14.79 -7.09
N LEU A 73 3.79 -14.91 -8.37
CA LEU A 73 2.96 -15.97 -8.92
C LEU A 73 3.86 -17.17 -9.21
N GLY A 74 3.60 -18.30 -8.55
CA GLY A 74 4.17 -19.59 -8.92
C GLY A 74 3.44 -20.20 -10.11
N SER A 75 4.04 -21.19 -10.77
CA SER A 75 3.44 -21.88 -11.92
C SER A 75 2.16 -22.65 -11.56
N ASP A 76 2.04 -23.17 -10.34
CA ASP A 76 0.87 -23.94 -9.85
C ASP A 76 0.57 -23.72 -8.35
N SER A 77 1.01 -22.58 -7.78
CA SER A 77 0.92 -22.32 -6.34
C SER A 77 0.27 -20.97 -6.04
N GLN A 78 -0.36 -20.88 -4.86
CA GLN A 78 -0.95 -19.63 -4.36
C GLN A 78 0.10 -18.49 -4.38
N PRO A 79 -0.29 -17.24 -4.68
CA PRO A 79 0.62 -16.10 -4.66
C PRO A 79 1.32 -15.98 -3.31
N VAL A 80 2.64 -15.80 -3.32
CA VAL A 80 3.46 -15.67 -2.09
C VAL A 80 3.98 -14.25 -1.98
N ALA A 81 3.85 -13.64 -0.80
CA ALA A 81 4.41 -12.31 -0.55
C ALA A 81 5.94 -12.32 -0.73
N VAL A 82 6.46 -11.32 -1.44
CA VAL A 82 7.89 -11.17 -1.69
C VAL A 82 8.35 -9.78 -1.27
N ALA A 83 9.50 -9.70 -0.61
CA ALA A 83 10.12 -8.42 -0.30
C ALA A 83 10.49 -7.69 -1.60
N ALA A 84 10.56 -6.37 -1.56
CA ALA A 84 10.92 -5.52 -2.69
C ALA A 84 11.63 -4.25 -2.20
N LYS A 85 12.46 -3.65 -3.04
CA LYS A 85 12.83 -2.25 -2.89
C LYS A 85 11.71 -1.41 -3.51
N VAL A 86 11.10 -0.55 -2.71
CA VAL A 86 10.01 0.34 -3.14
C VAL A 86 10.41 1.79 -2.90
N SER A 87 10.29 2.60 -3.94
CA SER A 87 10.48 4.04 -3.90
C SER A 87 9.50 4.70 -4.85
N GLY A 88 9.19 5.98 -4.67
CA GLY A 88 8.29 6.64 -5.59
C GLY A 88 7.98 8.07 -5.20
N THR A 89 7.10 8.66 -5.99
CA THR A 89 6.69 10.06 -5.81
C THR A 89 5.19 10.22 -5.97
N ALA A 90 4.65 11.20 -5.26
CA ALA A 90 3.30 11.71 -5.42
C ALA A 90 3.36 13.10 -6.06
N ALA A 91 2.49 13.37 -7.03
CA ALA A 91 2.36 14.68 -7.66
C ALA A 91 0.89 15.08 -7.78
N ASN A 92 0.54 16.32 -7.44
CA ASN A 92 -0.80 16.82 -7.69
C ASN A 92 -1.01 17.32 -9.12
N LEU A 93 -2.24 17.72 -9.47
CA LEU A 93 -2.56 18.23 -10.81
C LEU A 93 -1.86 19.56 -11.13
N ALA A 94 -1.46 20.33 -10.12
CA ALA A 94 -0.64 21.53 -10.29
C ALA A 94 0.84 21.21 -10.56
N GLY A 95 1.22 19.93 -10.60
CA GLY A 95 2.59 19.48 -10.86
C GLY A 95 3.52 19.56 -9.66
N GLN A 96 3.02 19.90 -8.46
CA GLN A 96 3.81 19.87 -7.23
C GLN A 96 4.09 18.42 -6.88
N ARG A 97 5.38 18.05 -6.88
CA ARG A 97 5.87 16.68 -6.66
C ARG A 97 6.57 16.55 -5.33
N SER A 98 6.37 15.43 -4.65
CA SER A 98 7.07 15.04 -3.42
C SER A 98 7.49 13.58 -3.48
N GLU A 99 8.58 13.24 -2.80
CA GLU A 99 8.97 11.85 -2.58
C GLU A 99 8.08 11.21 -1.51
N LEU A 100 7.78 9.92 -1.70
CA LEU A 100 7.07 9.14 -0.70
C LEU A 100 8.03 8.77 0.44
N ALA A 101 7.62 9.02 1.68
CA ALA A 101 8.32 8.50 2.84
C ALA A 101 7.94 7.02 3.05
N VAL A 102 8.63 6.12 2.35
CA VAL A 102 8.31 4.69 2.33
C VAL A 102 8.89 3.97 3.54
N ARG A 103 8.04 3.21 4.25
CA ARG A 103 8.40 2.32 5.36
C ARG A 103 8.02 0.89 5.03
N GLU A 104 8.96 -0.04 5.18
CA GLU A 104 8.69 -1.48 5.09
C GLU A 104 8.11 -1.99 6.41
N ILE A 105 7.03 -2.74 6.33
CA ILE A 105 6.36 -3.40 7.45
C ILE A 105 6.35 -4.90 7.19
N ARG A 106 6.81 -5.69 8.17
CA ARG A 106 6.79 -7.16 8.13
C ARG A 106 5.92 -7.70 9.24
N GLU A 107 4.94 -8.51 8.90
CA GLU A 107 4.05 -9.17 9.85
C GLU A 107 3.84 -10.64 9.43
N ALA A 108 4.30 -11.58 10.24
CA ALA A 108 4.26 -13.01 9.93
C ALA A 108 4.79 -13.30 8.51
N ASP A 109 3.92 -13.75 7.61
CA ASP A 109 4.26 -14.10 6.22
C ASP A 109 3.96 -12.97 5.22
N ALA A 110 3.64 -11.77 5.69
CA ALA A 110 3.31 -10.62 4.86
C ALA A 110 4.36 -9.51 4.94
N VAL A 111 4.57 -8.84 3.80
CA VAL A 111 5.45 -7.68 3.67
C VAL A 111 4.69 -6.57 2.94
N TYR A 112 4.66 -5.38 3.54
CA TYR A 112 3.97 -4.20 3.03
C TYR A 112 4.92 -3.00 2.97
N TYR A 113 4.65 -2.09 2.05
CA TYR A 113 5.36 -0.83 1.92
C TYR A 113 4.37 0.31 2.04
N LEU A 114 4.50 1.08 3.11
CA LEU A 114 3.63 2.19 3.44
C LEU A 114 4.35 3.51 3.11
N GLY A 115 3.89 4.23 2.10
CA GLY A 115 4.43 5.52 1.69
C GLY A 115 3.55 6.68 2.17
N GLU A 116 4.10 7.54 3.02
CA GLU A 116 3.42 8.77 3.46
C GLU A 116 3.71 9.95 2.52
N PHE A 117 2.73 10.84 2.38
CA PHE A 117 2.84 12.09 1.64
C PHE A 117 1.78 13.10 2.11
N ASP A 118 2.01 14.38 1.82
CA ASP A 118 1.06 15.44 2.18
C ASP A 118 -0.03 15.62 1.13
N VAL A 119 -1.26 15.85 1.58
CA VAL A 119 -2.43 16.16 0.77
C VAL A 119 -2.91 17.57 1.11
N ARG A 120 -3.10 18.41 0.09
CA ARG A 120 -3.55 19.80 0.25
C ARG A 120 -4.97 19.97 -0.28
N GLY A 121 -5.95 19.84 0.63
CA GLY A 121 -7.37 19.95 0.27
C GLY A 121 -7.82 18.82 -0.65
N SER A 122 -8.96 19.02 -1.31
CA SER A 122 -9.45 18.07 -2.32
C SER A 122 -8.63 18.17 -3.60
N ASP A 123 -7.93 17.10 -3.97
CA ASP A 123 -6.98 17.08 -5.08
C ASP A 123 -6.90 15.67 -5.71
N THR A 124 -6.40 15.58 -6.95
CA THR A 124 -6.04 14.32 -7.58
C THR A 124 -4.53 14.16 -7.52
N ILE A 125 -4.10 13.07 -6.88
CA ILE A 125 -2.68 12.75 -6.72
C ILE A 125 -2.31 11.64 -7.69
N ASN A 126 -1.31 11.92 -8.52
CA ASN A 126 -0.67 10.99 -9.44
C ASN A 126 0.54 10.35 -8.77
N PHE A 127 0.57 9.03 -8.72
CA PHE A 127 1.65 8.25 -8.17
C PHE A 127 2.52 7.67 -9.28
N SER A 128 3.83 7.66 -9.04
CA SER A 128 4.79 6.90 -9.82
C SER A 128 5.70 6.17 -8.85
N ILE A 129 5.60 4.85 -8.81
CA ILE A 129 6.25 3.99 -7.82
C ILE A 129 7.10 2.96 -8.56
N ASP A 130 8.38 2.93 -8.24
CA ASP A 130 9.32 1.95 -8.74
C ASP A 130 9.45 0.81 -7.72
N ILE A 131 9.29 -0.41 -8.21
CA ILE A 131 9.19 -1.63 -7.42
C ILE A 131 10.20 -2.63 -7.98
N THR A 132 11.20 -2.98 -7.19
CA THR A 132 12.19 -4.01 -7.55
C THR A 132 12.03 -5.19 -6.59
N PRO A 133 11.35 -6.28 -6.99
CA PRO A 133 11.23 -7.48 -6.16
C PRO A 133 12.61 -8.05 -5.77
N ALA A 134 12.73 -8.57 -4.57
CA ALA A 134 13.96 -9.20 -4.08
C ALA A 134 14.37 -10.36 -4.99
N GLY A 135 15.66 -10.43 -5.34
CA GLY A 135 16.19 -11.41 -6.29
C GLY A 135 15.96 -11.07 -7.77
N SER A 136 15.13 -10.06 -8.09
CA SER A 136 14.99 -9.52 -9.45
C SER A 136 16.01 -8.41 -9.70
N LYS A 137 16.56 -8.35 -10.92
CA LYS A 137 17.31 -7.19 -11.42
C LYS A 137 16.41 -6.17 -12.12
N ARG A 138 15.15 -6.54 -12.39
CA ARG A 138 14.18 -5.71 -13.10
C ARG A 138 13.37 -4.90 -12.10
N SER A 139 13.31 -3.59 -12.34
CA SER A 139 12.37 -2.69 -11.67
C SER A 139 11.11 -2.53 -12.52
N TYR A 140 9.95 -2.50 -11.87
CA TYR A 140 8.65 -2.26 -12.47
C TYR A 140 8.10 -0.93 -12.01
N GLN A 141 7.47 -0.19 -12.92
CA GLN A 141 6.89 1.10 -12.63
C GLN A 141 5.37 1.01 -12.56
N LEU A 142 4.83 1.24 -11.37
CA LEU A 142 3.41 1.36 -11.09
C LEU A 142 3.01 2.84 -11.18
N LYS A 143 2.00 3.15 -12.01
CA LYS A 143 1.41 4.48 -12.12
C LYS A 143 -0.10 4.41 -11.95
N PHE A 144 -0.62 5.25 -11.07
CA PHE A 144 -2.06 5.37 -10.86
C PHE A 144 -2.38 6.75 -10.27
N SER A 145 -3.66 7.09 -10.27
CA SER A 145 -4.15 8.36 -9.72
C SER A 145 -5.23 8.09 -8.67
N LYS A 146 -5.27 8.93 -7.64
CA LYS A 146 -6.29 8.85 -6.59
C LYS A 146 -6.84 10.23 -6.30
N ASN A 147 -8.17 10.33 -6.27
CA ASN A 147 -8.86 11.53 -5.80
C ASN A 147 -8.95 11.49 -4.28
N TYR A 148 -8.53 12.59 -3.66
CA TYR A 148 -8.65 12.86 -2.25
C TYR A 148 -9.70 13.95 -2.07
N VAL A 149 -10.62 13.73 -1.13
CA VAL A 149 -11.64 14.70 -0.76
C VAL A 149 -11.43 15.00 0.71
N THR A 150 -11.21 16.27 1.03
CA THR A 150 -11.20 16.72 2.42
C THR A 150 -12.54 17.38 2.70
N ASP A 151 -13.23 16.98 3.77
CA ASP A 151 -14.34 17.78 4.28
C ASP A 151 -13.80 19.16 4.65
N ARG A 152 -14.44 20.21 4.12
CA ARG A 152 -14.08 21.61 4.40
C ARG A 152 -14.47 22.01 5.80
#